data_AF-A0A527WYC6-F1
#
_entry.id   AF-A0A527WYC6-F1
#
_cell.length_a   1.000
_cell.length_b   1.000
_cell.length_c   1.000
_cell.angle_alpha   90.00
_cell.angle_beta   90.00
_cell.angle_gamma   90.00
#
_symmetry.space_group_name_H-M   'P 1'
#
loop_
_entity.id
_entity.type
_entity.pdbx_description
1 polymer ?
#
loop_
_entity_poly.entity_id
_entity_poly.type
_entity_poly.pdbx_seq_one_letter_code
_entity_poly.pdbx_strand_id
1 'polypeptide(L)'
;MTRLQTPPEGISQETLAGLVTEAVQQALMQQGVLLDAQALVSASALAGSVAAALPFLPPAQRHAIVSFKGDWTALVSEFFRTAADRITSGSPTVSDQASSRVPPETVRLQNIAERAAGLQSMLLEDWAGEVAGSTYLEEKLRIPRSTLHRWQRRGEVVALRRGGRKHVFPLAQFVDGRPVLGISDVLSAIGNPRLA
;
A
#
# COMPACT_ATOMS: atom_id res chain seq x y z
N MET A 1 -40.45 12.00 12.61
CA MET A 1 -39.37 10.99 12.54
C MET A 1 -38.33 11.50 11.57
N THR A 2 -37.34 12.22 12.10
CA THR A 2 -36.46 13.11 11.36
C THR A 2 -35.08 12.51 11.19
N ARG A 3 -34.67 12.45 9.92
CA ARG A 3 -33.34 12.75 9.38
C ARG A 3 -32.21 11.77 9.72
N LEU A 4 -31.85 11.00 8.70
CA LEU A 4 -30.56 10.32 8.53
C LEU A 4 -29.43 11.30 8.86
N GLN A 5 -28.65 10.95 9.89
CA GLN A 5 -27.41 11.63 10.22
C GLN A 5 -26.38 11.23 9.16
N THR A 6 -26.02 12.17 8.29
CA THR A 6 -24.87 12.08 7.40
C THR A 6 -23.57 12.15 8.23
N PRO A 7 -22.51 11.44 7.85
CA PRO A 7 -21.20 11.54 8.51
C PRO A 7 -20.63 12.97 8.34
N PRO A 8 -19.74 13.43 9.23
CA PRO A 8 -19.10 14.73 9.07
C PRO A 8 -18.36 14.75 7.74
N GLU A 9 -18.62 15.77 6.91
CA GLU A 9 -17.84 16.04 5.69
C GLU A 9 -16.38 16.25 6.09
N GLY A 10 -15.60 15.17 6.06
CA GLY A 10 -14.15 15.25 6.14
C GLY A 10 -13.66 16.03 4.93
N ILE A 11 -12.87 17.07 5.16
CA ILE A 11 -12.20 17.82 4.10
C ILE A 11 -11.50 16.82 3.19
N SER A 12 -11.84 16.84 1.89
CA SER A 12 -11.23 15.93 0.92
C SER A 12 -9.71 16.19 0.86
N GLN A 13 -8.94 15.15 0.52
CA GLN A 13 -7.49 15.26 0.37
C GLN A 13 -7.11 16.39 -0.62
N GLU A 14 -7.85 16.50 -1.71
CA GLU A 14 -7.64 17.53 -2.73
C GLU A 14 -7.91 18.95 -2.21
N THR A 15 -9.00 19.12 -1.45
CA THR A 15 -9.33 20.40 -0.83
C THR A 15 -8.26 20.83 0.18
N LEU A 16 -7.77 19.89 1.00
CA LEU A 16 -6.70 20.16 1.95
C LEU A 16 -5.39 20.50 1.24
N ALA A 17 -5.07 19.82 0.14
CA ALA A 17 -3.88 20.10 -0.65
C ALA A 17 -3.91 21.52 -1.21
N GLY A 18 -5.02 21.93 -1.83
CA GLY A 18 -5.20 23.26 -2.38
C GLY A 18 -5.04 24.37 -1.33
N LEU A 19 -5.69 24.22 -0.18
CA LEU A 19 -5.60 25.20 0.92
C LEU A 19 -4.16 25.39 1.42
N VAL A 20 -3.42 24.29 1.60
CA VAL A 20 -2.04 24.36 2.07
C VAL A 20 -1.12 24.92 0.98
N THR A 21 -1.35 24.57 -0.29
CA THR A 21 -0.60 25.14 -1.42
C THR A 21 -0.74 26.66 -1.46
N GLU A 22 -1.97 27.20 -1.39
CA GLU A 22 -2.19 28.65 -1.37
C GLU A 22 -1.52 29.32 -0.17
N ALA A 23 -1.66 28.75 1.02
CA ALA A 23 -1.07 29.29 2.25
C ALA A 23 0.47 29.33 2.18
N VAL A 24 1.10 28.25 1.71
CA VAL A 24 2.57 28.17 1.54
C VAL A 24 3.05 29.13 0.47
N GLN A 25 2.31 29.24 -0.64
CA GLN A 25 2.63 30.18 -1.72
C GLN A 25 2.65 31.63 -1.22
N GLN A 26 1.61 32.02 -0.48
CA GLN A 26 1.49 33.36 0.09
C GLN A 26 2.60 33.64 1.11
N ALA A 27 2.94 32.67 1.96
CA ALA A 27 4.03 32.81 2.93
C ALA A 27 5.40 33.00 2.26
N LEU A 28 5.68 32.25 1.18
CA LEU A 28 6.93 32.38 0.43
C LEU A 28 7.05 33.73 -0.28
N MET A 29 5.94 34.24 -0.84
CA MET A 29 5.90 35.58 -1.45
C MET A 29 6.18 36.68 -0.41
N GLN A 30 5.66 36.55 0.81
CA GLN A 30 5.85 37.53 1.89
C GLN A 30 7.28 37.55 2.44
N GLN A 31 7.96 36.40 2.46
CA GLN A 31 9.34 36.31 2.95
C GLN A 31 10.38 36.80 1.93
N GLY A 32 9.97 37.21 0.73
CA GLY A 32 10.88 37.77 -0.28
C GLY A 32 11.91 36.75 -0.79
N VAL A 33 11.61 35.45 -0.71
CA VAL A 33 12.48 34.41 -1.22
C VAL A 33 12.54 34.57 -2.74
N LEU A 34 13.74 34.83 -3.29
CA LEU A 34 13.98 34.94 -4.73
C LEU A 34 13.91 33.56 -5.41
N LEU A 35 12.72 32.97 -5.39
CA LEU A 35 12.40 31.79 -6.18
C LEU A 35 11.81 32.25 -7.51
N ASP A 36 12.21 31.58 -8.59
CA ASP A 36 11.50 31.69 -9.86
C ASP A 36 10.02 31.32 -9.67
N ALA A 37 9.13 31.90 -10.47
CA ALA A 37 7.68 31.69 -10.38
C ALA A 37 7.34 30.19 -10.43
N GLN A 38 8.05 29.42 -11.25
CA GLN A 38 7.84 27.99 -11.37
C GLN A 38 8.35 27.20 -10.15
N ALA A 39 9.46 27.63 -9.54
CA ALA A 39 9.97 27.03 -8.31
C ALA A 39 9.03 27.27 -7.13
N LEU A 40 8.42 28.46 -7.07
CA LEU A 40 7.45 28.83 -6.04
C LEU A 40 6.14 28.02 -6.16
N VAL A 41 5.62 27.84 -7.37
CA VAL A 41 4.46 26.97 -7.63
C VAL A 41 4.78 25.51 -7.29
N SER A 42 5.97 25.02 -7.67
CA SER A 42 6.38 23.65 -7.40
C SER A 42 6.53 23.37 -5.90
N ALA A 43 7.18 24.28 -5.17
CA ALA A 43 7.38 24.14 -3.73
C ALA A 43 6.06 24.15 -2.95
N SER A 44 5.14 25.04 -3.31
CA SER A 44 3.82 25.13 -2.68
C SER A 44 2.92 23.94 -3.02
N ALA A 45 2.98 23.42 -4.25
CA ALA A 45 2.26 22.21 -4.64
C ALA A 45 2.77 20.96 -3.89
N LEU A 46 4.09 20.84 -3.72
CA LEU A 46 4.70 19.76 -2.94
C LEU A 46 4.30 19.84 -1.46
N ALA A 47 4.36 21.03 -0.86
CA ALA A 47 3.95 21.23 0.53
C ALA A 47 2.48 20.89 0.75
N GLY A 48 1.60 21.31 -0.17
CA GLY A 48 0.17 20.98 -0.13
C GLY A 48 -0.08 19.48 -0.24
N SER A 49 0.59 18.81 -1.18
CA SER A 49 0.46 17.37 -1.39
C SER A 49 0.93 16.56 -0.17
N VAL A 50 2.07 16.95 0.43
CA VAL A 50 2.60 16.30 1.64
C VAL A 50 1.65 16.51 2.82
N ALA A 51 1.22 17.75 3.07
CA ALA A 51 0.31 18.06 4.17
C ALA A 51 -1.04 17.35 4.02
N ALA A 52 -1.55 17.24 2.80
CA ALA A 52 -2.77 16.52 2.51
C ALA A 52 -2.64 15.01 2.64
N ALA A 53 -1.46 14.43 2.44
CA ALA A 53 -1.25 12.99 2.58
C ALA A 53 -1.18 12.53 4.04
N LEU A 54 -0.67 13.37 4.96
CA LEU A 54 -0.45 13.01 6.37
C LEU A 54 -1.71 12.42 7.06
N PRO A 55 -2.92 13.01 6.93
CA PRO A 55 -4.15 12.50 7.55
C PRO A 55 -4.67 11.20 6.95
N PHE A 56 -4.10 10.72 5.83
CA PHE A 56 -4.50 9.49 5.15
C PHE A 56 -3.46 8.37 5.26
N LEU A 57 -2.27 8.65 5.83
CA LEU A 57 -1.25 7.61 6.07
C LEU A 57 -1.72 6.56 7.09
N PRO A 58 -1.33 5.28 6.97
CA PRO A 58 -1.53 4.28 8.02
C PRO A 58 -1.00 4.74 9.39
N PRO A 59 -1.65 4.36 10.52
CA PRO A 59 -1.23 4.79 11.86
C PRO A 59 0.23 4.48 12.17
N ALA A 60 0.74 3.31 11.77
CA ALA A 60 2.14 2.94 11.93
C ALA A 60 3.10 3.92 11.25
N GLN A 61 2.75 4.40 10.05
CA GLN A 61 3.57 5.36 9.30
C GLN A 61 3.50 6.76 9.93
N ARG A 62 2.32 7.19 10.41
CA ARG A 62 2.19 8.46 11.16
C ARG A 62 3.04 8.46 12.43
N HIS A 63 3.01 7.36 13.18
CA HIS A 63 3.83 7.22 14.38
C HIS A 63 5.33 7.22 14.05
N ALA A 64 5.76 6.57 12.97
CA ALA A 64 7.15 6.63 12.52
C ALA A 64 7.59 8.07 12.24
N ILE A 65 6.78 8.85 11.49
CA ILE A 65 7.05 10.26 11.19
C ILE A 65 7.14 11.11 12.47
N VAL A 66 6.18 10.96 13.39
CA VAL A 66 6.18 11.74 14.65
C VAL A 66 7.32 11.31 15.59
N SER A 67 7.73 10.05 15.54
CA SER A 67 8.83 9.52 16.35
C SER A 67 10.22 9.81 15.78
N PHE A 68 10.30 10.38 14.57
CA PHE A 68 11.56 10.67 13.92
C PHE A 68 12.31 11.77 14.68
N LYS A 69 13.47 11.38 15.25
CA LYS A 69 14.39 12.28 15.97
C LYS A 69 15.55 12.77 15.12
N GLY A 70 15.60 12.38 13.85
CA GLY A 70 16.67 12.77 12.93
C GLY A 70 16.47 14.19 12.38
N ASP A 71 17.42 14.60 11.55
CA ASP A 71 17.35 15.88 10.85
C ASP A 71 16.50 15.75 9.58
N TRP A 72 15.28 16.29 9.64
CA TRP A 72 14.37 16.35 8.50
C TRP A 72 14.95 17.16 7.34
N THR A 73 15.76 18.19 7.62
CA THR A 73 16.32 19.05 6.56
C THR A 73 17.38 18.32 5.74
N ALA A 74 18.22 17.51 6.40
CA ALA A 74 19.19 16.65 5.73
C ALA A 74 18.50 15.58 4.87
N LEU A 75 17.47 14.92 5.42
CA LEU A 75 16.71 13.88 4.71
C LEU A 75 16.00 14.44 3.46
N VAL A 76 15.36 15.59 3.59
CA VAL A 76 14.69 16.27 2.47
C VAL A 76 15.70 16.73 1.43
N SER A 77 16.85 17.26 1.85
CA SER A 77 17.92 17.68 0.93
C SER A 77 18.51 16.50 0.15
N GLU A 78 18.73 15.37 0.80
CA GLU A 78 19.19 14.13 0.14
C GLU A 78 18.15 13.60 -0.84
N PHE A 79 16.88 13.61 -0.47
CA PHE A 79 15.79 13.25 -1.35
C PHE A 79 15.76 14.13 -2.62
N PHE A 80 15.84 15.45 -2.47
CA PHE A 80 15.85 16.35 -3.63
C PHE A 80 17.12 16.20 -4.47
N ARG A 81 18.29 15.99 -3.84
CA ARG A 81 19.54 15.75 -4.57
C ARG A 81 19.45 14.47 -5.41
N THR A 82 19.02 13.37 -4.80
CA THR A 82 18.86 12.08 -5.50
C THR A 82 17.79 12.15 -6.59
N ALA A 83 16.69 12.87 -6.38
CA ALA A 83 15.67 13.10 -7.41
C ALA A 83 16.21 13.95 -8.57
N ALA A 84 16.92 15.04 -8.28
CA ALA A 84 17.52 15.92 -9.28
C ALA A 84 18.62 15.21 -10.07
N ASP A 85 19.45 14.41 -9.41
CA ASP A 85 20.47 13.58 -10.07
C ASP A 85 19.82 12.59 -11.03
N ARG A 86 18.70 11.97 -10.68
CA ARG A 86 17.96 11.08 -11.58
C ARG A 86 17.41 11.80 -12.81
N ILE A 87 16.87 13.00 -12.62
CA ILE A 87 16.32 13.82 -13.72
C ILE A 87 17.45 14.30 -14.64
N THR A 88 18.59 14.72 -14.08
CA THR A 88 19.70 15.34 -14.81
C THR A 88 20.62 14.31 -15.47
N SER A 89 20.84 13.16 -14.83
CA SER A 89 21.69 12.09 -15.36
C SER A 89 21.13 11.47 -16.64
N GLY A 90 19.91 11.85 -17.05
CA GLY A 90 19.25 11.34 -18.23
C GLY A 90 19.27 9.83 -18.29
N SER A 91 19.31 9.14 -17.15
CA SER A 91 19.45 7.69 -17.09
C SER A 91 18.18 7.10 -17.71
N PRO A 92 18.27 6.54 -18.92
CA PRO A 92 17.12 5.93 -19.53
C PRO A 92 17.07 4.52 -18.97
N THR A 93 16.43 4.34 -17.82
CA THR A 93 15.68 3.10 -17.66
C THR A 93 14.44 3.25 -18.53
N VAL A 94 14.61 2.92 -19.80
CA VAL A 94 13.59 2.43 -20.74
C VAL A 94 12.15 2.78 -20.31
N SER A 95 11.79 4.04 -20.52
CA SER A 95 10.40 4.44 -20.68
C SER A 95 10.32 5.12 -22.03
N ASP A 96 10.47 4.30 -23.07
CA ASP A 96 10.01 4.66 -24.40
C ASP A 96 8.49 4.53 -24.40
N GLN A 97 7.81 5.58 -23.98
CA GLN A 97 6.41 5.82 -24.32
C GLN A 97 6.30 7.17 -25.03
N ALA A 98 6.89 7.24 -26.22
CA ALA A 98 6.24 7.96 -27.30
C ALA A 98 5.08 7.08 -27.82
N SER A 99 3.87 7.43 -27.38
CA SER A 99 2.61 7.20 -28.10
C SER A 99 2.49 5.89 -28.89
N SER A 100 2.26 4.78 -28.18
CA SER A 100 1.35 3.76 -28.71
C SER A 100 0.61 3.14 -27.55
N ARG A 101 -0.60 3.66 -27.28
CA ARG A 101 -1.75 2.94 -26.70
C ARG A 101 -1.38 1.64 -25.96
N VAL A 102 -0.77 1.74 -24.78
CA VAL A 102 -0.39 0.56 -23.99
C VAL A 102 -1.63 0.07 -23.21
N PRO A 103 -1.95 -1.23 -23.20
CA PRO A 103 -3.09 -1.78 -22.49
C PRO A 103 -2.97 -1.56 -20.97
N PRO A 104 -4.09 -1.56 -20.22
CA PRO A 104 -4.13 -1.28 -18.78
C PRO A 104 -3.40 -2.30 -17.86
N GLU A 105 -2.56 -3.18 -18.40
CA GLU A 105 -1.92 -4.29 -17.65
C GLU A 105 -0.57 -3.93 -17.03
N THR A 106 0.24 -3.04 -17.64
CA THR A 106 1.62 -2.79 -17.16
C THR A 106 1.68 -1.92 -15.90
N VAL A 107 0.80 -0.92 -15.78
CA VAL A 107 0.65 -0.10 -14.54
C VAL A 107 0.10 -0.93 -13.38
N ARG A 108 -0.70 -1.96 -13.66
CA ARG A 108 -1.19 -2.91 -12.63
C ARG A 108 -0.04 -3.73 -12.05
N LEU A 109 0.89 -4.21 -12.86
CA LEU A 109 1.99 -5.07 -12.40
C LEU A 109 2.97 -4.35 -11.48
N GLN A 110 3.28 -3.07 -11.75
CA GLN A 110 4.17 -2.28 -10.89
C GLN A 110 3.54 -2.00 -9.51
N ASN A 111 2.25 -1.63 -9.50
CA ASN A 111 1.49 -1.47 -8.25
C ASN A 111 1.40 -2.79 -7.45
N ILE A 112 1.27 -3.94 -8.13
CA ILE A 112 1.26 -5.25 -7.46
C ILE A 112 2.64 -5.54 -6.83
N ALA A 113 3.74 -5.22 -7.50
CA ALA A 113 5.09 -5.47 -6.99
C ALA A 113 5.41 -4.61 -5.75
N GLU A 114 5.09 -3.32 -5.77
CA GLU A 114 5.30 -2.42 -4.62
C GLU A 114 4.39 -2.81 -3.44
N ARG A 115 3.15 -3.20 -3.73
CA ARG A 115 2.22 -3.69 -2.72
C ARG A 115 2.68 -5.04 -2.16
N ALA A 116 3.24 -5.93 -2.97
CA ALA A 116 3.84 -7.19 -2.52
C ALA A 116 5.06 -6.95 -1.60
N ALA A 117 5.91 -5.97 -1.91
CA ALA A 117 7.04 -5.60 -1.05
C ALA A 117 6.59 -5.03 0.31
N GLY A 118 5.51 -4.24 0.32
CA GLY A 118 4.87 -3.78 1.56
C GLY A 118 4.28 -4.93 2.40
N LEU A 119 3.71 -5.94 1.74
CA LEU A 119 3.18 -7.15 2.39
C LEU A 119 4.28 -8.07 2.94
N GLN A 120 5.45 -8.12 2.31
CA GLN A 120 6.61 -8.87 2.81
C GLN A 120 7.16 -8.31 4.14
N SER A 121 6.90 -7.02 4.43
CA SER A 121 7.33 -6.35 5.66
C SER A 121 6.27 -6.39 6.77
N MET A 122 5.04 -6.83 6.45
CA MET A 122 3.91 -6.90 7.37
C MET A 122 3.87 -8.27 8.06
N LEU A 123 3.55 -8.33 9.35
CA LEU A 123 3.34 -9.60 10.04
C LEU A 123 2.20 -10.36 9.34
N LEU A 124 2.38 -11.68 9.19
CA LEU A 124 1.45 -12.53 8.43
C LEU A 124 0.02 -12.45 8.97
N GLU A 125 -0.10 -12.29 10.29
CA GLU A 125 -1.33 -12.16 11.05
C GLU A 125 -2.02 -10.80 10.80
N ASP A 126 -1.26 -9.73 10.59
CA ASP A 126 -1.82 -8.39 10.34
C ASP A 126 -2.37 -8.27 8.90
N TRP A 127 -1.83 -9.05 7.96
CA TRP A 127 -2.30 -9.06 6.57
C TRP A 127 -3.41 -10.10 6.31
N ALA A 128 -3.22 -11.34 6.76
CA ALA A 128 -4.15 -12.43 6.48
C ALA A 128 -5.24 -12.58 7.55
N GLY A 129 -5.20 -11.76 8.61
CA GLY A 129 -6.07 -11.86 9.76
C GLY A 129 -5.70 -13.02 10.67
N GLU A 130 -6.68 -13.54 11.40
CA GLU A 130 -6.45 -14.67 12.31
C GLU A 130 -6.03 -15.92 11.52
N VAL A 131 -4.86 -16.44 11.86
CA VAL A 131 -4.20 -17.50 11.12
C VAL A 131 -3.91 -18.67 12.06
N ALA A 132 -4.30 -19.87 11.64
CA ALA A 132 -4.21 -21.08 12.45
C ALA A 132 -3.32 -22.16 11.83
N GLY A 133 -2.64 -22.91 12.69
CA GLY A 133 -1.97 -24.14 12.29
C GLY A 133 -2.96 -25.29 12.07
N SER A 134 -2.52 -26.35 11.38
CA SER A 134 -3.35 -27.53 11.11
C SER A 134 -3.94 -28.15 12.38
N THR A 135 -3.19 -28.16 13.48
CA THR A 135 -3.62 -28.74 14.76
C THR A 135 -4.81 -27.98 15.35
N TYR A 136 -4.78 -26.65 15.27
CA TYR A 136 -5.88 -25.82 15.75
C TYR A 136 -7.15 -26.03 14.91
N LEU A 137 -7.01 -26.12 13.58
CA LEU A 137 -8.12 -26.40 12.67
C LEU A 137 -8.76 -27.77 12.91
N GLU A 138 -7.95 -28.77 13.26
CA GLU A 138 -8.42 -30.11 13.59
C GLU A 138 -9.20 -30.14 14.90
N GLU A 139 -8.72 -29.43 15.92
CA GLU A 139 -9.39 -29.36 17.23
C GLU A 139 -10.66 -28.51 17.21
N LYS A 140 -10.61 -27.31 16.62
CA LYS A 140 -11.70 -26.32 16.67
C LYS A 140 -12.73 -26.49 15.57
N LEU A 141 -12.30 -26.72 14.34
CA LEU A 141 -13.18 -26.82 13.16
C LEU A 141 -13.40 -28.26 12.72
N ARG A 142 -12.83 -29.25 13.44
CA ARG A 142 -12.95 -30.69 13.15
C ARG A 142 -12.51 -31.05 11.73
N ILE A 143 -11.54 -30.33 11.18
CA ILE A 143 -11.01 -30.57 9.84
C ILE A 143 -9.72 -31.41 9.93
N PRO A 144 -9.70 -32.65 9.42
CA PRO A 144 -8.49 -33.46 9.43
C PRO A 144 -7.37 -32.83 8.61
N ARG A 145 -6.12 -32.98 9.08
CA ARG A 145 -4.93 -32.51 8.36
C ARG A 145 -4.83 -33.06 6.93
N SER A 146 -5.26 -34.30 6.71
CA SER A 146 -5.31 -34.94 5.38
C SER A 146 -6.26 -34.22 4.42
N THR A 147 -7.41 -33.78 4.92
CA THR A 147 -8.42 -33.00 4.18
C THR A 147 -7.87 -31.63 3.81
N LEU A 148 -7.24 -30.92 4.75
CA LEU A 148 -6.58 -29.64 4.49
C LEU A 148 -5.52 -29.74 3.39
N HIS A 149 -4.69 -30.79 3.45
CA HIS A 149 -3.65 -31.01 2.43
C HIS A 149 -4.24 -31.35 1.05
N ARG A 150 -5.37 -32.07 1.02
CA ARG A 150 -6.11 -32.36 -0.22
C ARG A 150 -6.68 -31.08 -0.83
N TRP A 151 -7.31 -30.23 -0.02
CA TRP A 151 -7.87 -28.96 -0.47
C TRP A 151 -6.80 -27.98 -0.93
N GLN A 152 -5.69 -27.87 -0.22
CA GLN A 152 -4.53 -27.09 -0.64
C GLN A 152 -4.00 -27.55 -2.02
N ARG A 153 -3.89 -28.86 -2.25
CA ARG A 153 -3.43 -29.39 -3.55
C ARG A 153 -4.39 -29.10 -4.70
N ARG A 154 -5.68 -28.96 -4.42
CA ARG A 154 -6.73 -28.65 -5.38
C ARG A 154 -6.94 -27.14 -5.60
N GLY A 155 -6.28 -26.29 -4.82
CA GLY A 155 -6.51 -24.84 -4.87
C GLY A 155 -7.81 -24.42 -4.19
N GLU A 156 -8.44 -25.27 -3.39
CA GLU A 156 -9.67 -24.90 -2.65
C GLU A 156 -9.35 -24.05 -1.40
N VAL A 157 -8.10 -24.09 -0.92
CA VAL A 157 -7.64 -23.45 0.32
C VAL A 157 -6.25 -22.85 0.10
N VAL A 158 -6.03 -21.67 0.67
CA VAL A 158 -4.73 -20.98 0.69
C VAL A 158 -3.97 -21.35 1.96
N ALA A 159 -2.71 -21.76 1.76
CA ALA A 159 -1.77 -22.04 2.84
C ALA A 159 -0.60 -21.07 2.75
N LEU A 160 -0.37 -20.32 3.82
CA LEU A 160 0.70 -19.35 3.94
C LEU A 160 1.88 -19.97 4.69
N ARG A 161 3.09 -19.57 4.36
CA ARG A 161 4.31 -20.06 5.04
C ARG A 161 4.60 -19.18 6.25
N ARG A 162 4.59 -19.78 7.44
CA ARG A 162 5.07 -19.15 8.67
C ARG A 162 6.49 -19.67 8.93
N GLY A 163 7.48 -18.90 8.48
CA GLY A 163 8.90 -19.32 8.45
C GLY A 163 9.19 -20.39 7.40
N GLY A 164 10.25 -21.18 7.61
CA GLY A 164 10.81 -22.05 6.55
C GLY A 164 10.08 -23.37 6.27
N ARG A 165 9.27 -23.90 7.21
CA ARG A 165 8.69 -25.27 7.09
C ARG A 165 7.25 -25.42 7.52
N LYS A 166 6.68 -24.46 8.26
CA LYS A 166 5.32 -24.57 8.80
C LYS A 166 4.36 -23.83 7.86
N HIS A 167 3.30 -24.52 7.48
CA HIS A 167 2.18 -23.90 6.80
C HIS A 167 1.10 -23.54 7.81
N VAL A 168 0.53 -22.38 7.61
CA VAL A 168 -0.58 -21.85 8.39
C VAL A 168 -1.69 -21.42 7.46
N PHE A 169 -2.91 -21.44 7.97
CA PHE A 169 -4.12 -21.27 7.18
C PHE A 169 -4.92 -20.10 7.77
N PRO A 170 -5.23 -19.07 6.98
CA PRO A 170 -6.17 -18.02 7.40
C PRO A 170 -7.51 -18.62 7.80
N LEU A 171 -8.09 -18.18 8.92
CA LEU A 171 -9.38 -18.70 9.41
C LEU A 171 -10.56 -18.20 8.59
N ALA A 172 -10.47 -16.99 8.05
CA ALA A 172 -11.53 -16.36 7.26
C ALA A 172 -11.92 -17.14 5.99
N GLN A 173 -11.09 -18.09 5.55
CA GLN A 173 -11.39 -18.94 4.39
C GLN A 173 -12.25 -20.16 4.72
N PHE A 174 -12.54 -20.39 6.00
CA PHE A 174 -13.39 -21.49 6.45
C PHE A 174 -14.71 -20.97 6.98
N VAL A 175 -15.81 -21.56 6.51
CA VAL A 175 -17.16 -21.35 7.05
C VAL A 175 -17.66 -22.73 7.47
N ASP A 176 -17.98 -22.88 8.75
CA ASP A 176 -18.48 -24.13 9.35
C ASP A 176 -17.63 -25.38 9.03
N GLY A 177 -16.30 -25.22 9.00
CA GLY A 177 -15.37 -26.31 8.72
C GLY A 177 -15.21 -26.66 7.23
N ARG A 178 -15.76 -25.86 6.32
CA ARG A 178 -15.63 -26.03 4.87
C ARG A 178 -14.90 -24.85 4.23
N PRO A 179 -14.16 -25.05 3.13
CA PRO A 179 -13.56 -23.95 2.39
C PRO A 179 -14.64 -23.09 1.75
N VAL A 180 -14.41 -21.78 1.74
CA VAL A 180 -15.25 -20.81 1.02
C VAL A 180 -15.24 -21.12 -0.49
N LEU A 181 -16.42 -21.11 -1.08
CA LEU A 181 -16.59 -21.33 -2.52
C LEU A 181 -15.97 -20.16 -3.32
N GLY A 182 -15.39 -20.46 -4.48
CA GLY A 182 -14.78 -19.46 -5.37
C GLY A 182 -13.29 -19.20 -5.15
N ILE A 183 -12.68 -19.70 -4.06
CA ILE A 183 -11.21 -19.61 -3.86
C ILE A 183 -10.47 -20.33 -5.00
N SER A 184 -10.97 -21.50 -5.43
CA SER A 184 -10.39 -22.26 -6.54
C SER A 184 -10.41 -21.49 -7.86
N ASP A 185 -11.47 -20.74 -8.11
CA ASP A 185 -11.63 -19.96 -9.35
C ASP A 185 -10.67 -18.77 -9.36
N VAL A 186 -10.55 -18.08 -8.22
CA VAL A 186 -9.61 -16.97 -8.03
C VAL A 186 -8.17 -17.44 -8.16
N LEU A 187 -7.79 -18.55 -7.52
CA LEU A 187 -6.44 -19.09 -7.63
C LEU A 187 -6.12 -19.60 -9.04
N SER A 188 -7.11 -20.07 -9.78
CA SER A 188 -6.94 -20.51 -11.17
C SER A 188 -6.77 -19.32 -12.13
N ALA A 189 -7.37 -18.16 -11.82
CA ALA A 189 -7.16 -16.92 -12.56
C ALA A 189 -5.78 -16.30 -12.30
N ILE A 190 -5.20 -16.52 -11.12
CA ILE A 190 -3.86 -16.03 -10.74
C ILE A 190 -2.84 -17.09 -11.15
N GLY A 191 -2.28 -16.98 -12.36
CA GLY A 191 -1.49 -18.04 -13.00
C GLY A 191 -0.38 -18.70 -12.17
N ASN A 192 0.22 -18.02 -11.19
CA ASN A 192 1.16 -18.63 -10.24
C ASN A 192 0.99 -18.09 -8.81
N PRO A 193 0.15 -18.72 -7.97
CA PRO A 193 -0.11 -18.25 -6.60
C PRO A 193 1.03 -18.60 -5.62
N ARG A 194 2.10 -19.27 -6.07
CA ARG A 194 3.25 -19.68 -5.24
C ARG A 194 4.55 -18.93 -5.52
N LEU A 195 4.55 -18.01 -6.49
CA LEU A 195 5.69 -17.13 -6.80
C LEU A 195 5.50 -15.81 -6.06
N ALA A 196 5.94 -15.76 -4.81
CA ALA A 196 6.11 -14.55 -4.00
C ALA A 196 7.43 -14.63 -3.24
#